data_AF-A0A1J9NZX1-F1
#
_entry.id   AF-A0A1J9NZX1-F1
#
_cell.length_a   1.000
_cell.length_b   1.000
_cell.length_c   1.000
_cell.angle_alpha   90.00
_cell.angle_beta   90.00
_cell.angle_gamma   90.00
#
_symmetry.space_group_name_H-M   'P 1'
#
loop_
_entity.id
_entity.type
_entity.pdbx_description
1 polymer ?
#
loop_
_entity_poly.entity_id
_entity_poly.type
_entity_poly.pdbx_seq_one_letter_code
_entity_poly.pdbx_strand_id
1 'polypeptide(L)'
;MEELEDWLSTSQVVLGSLLPAYLRLNVIRLLYRYRHLNGGSLDNLPCTDLLVHKASLKPGTRPHSVKSQKRYSPMHEWWMRKLIKEGIEGGIYESTLAANGALSPWNARVVLVPKEVDGSPDDEPRPASSI
;
A
#
# COMPACT_ATOMS: atom_id res chain seq x y z
N MET A 1 -0.77 17.72 28.50
CA MET A 1 -1.89 18.02 27.57
C MET A 1 -1.33 18.51 26.25
N GLU A 2 -0.34 19.40 26.30
CA GLU A 2 0.44 19.89 25.15
C GLU A 2 0.85 18.80 24.14
N GLU A 3 1.49 17.71 24.58
CA GLU A 3 1.88 16.60 23.69
C GLU A 3 0.70 15.88 23.00
N LEU A 4 -0.46 15.80 23.67
CA LEU A 4 -1.65 15.15 23.12
C LEU A 4 -2.29 16.01 22.02
N GLU A 5 -2.27 17.33 22.21
CA GLU A 5 -2.79 18.32 21.26
C GLU A 5 -1.85 18.48 20.07
N ASP A 6 -0.54 18.48 20.30
CA ASP A 6 0.49 18.46 19.25
C ASP A 6 0.38 17.21 18.39
N TRP A 7 0.23 16.03 19.00
CA TRP A 7 -0.01 14.79 18.25
C TRP A 7 -1.31 14.85 17.45
N LEU A 8 -2.40 15.35 18.04
CA LEU A 8 -3.67 15.44 17.33
C LEU A 8 -3.57 16.38 16.12
N SER A 9 -2.84 17.50 16.25
CA SER A 9 -2.65 18.48 15.18
C SER A 9 -1.81 17.96 14.01
N THR A 10 -0.87 17.05 14.29
CA THR A 10 -0.02 16.40 13.28
C THR A 10 -0.65 15.13 12.71
N SER A 11 -1.57 14.51 13.45
CA SER A 11 -2.31 13.35 13.00
C SER A 11 -3.40 13.71 11.98
N GLN A 12 -3.68 12.82 11.04
CA GLN A 12 -4.83 12.94 10.13
C GLN A 12 -6.17 12.50 10.78
N VAL A 13 -6.22 12.41 12.10
CA VAL A 13 -7.38 11.89 12.84
C VAL A 13 -8.47 12.95 12.92
N VAL A 14 -9.63 12.67 12.32
CA VAL A 14 -10.82 13.53 12.43
C VAL A 14 -11.89 12.84 13.28
N LEU A 15 -12.29 13.48 14.37
CA LEU A 15 -13.40 13.02 15.20
C LEU A 15 -14.73 13.53 14.64
N GLY A 16 -15.63 12.62 14.30
CA GLY A 16 -16.94 12.94 13.74
C GLY A 16 -17.85 13.72 14.71
N SER A 17 -18.85 14.40 14.15
CA SER A 17 -19.82 15.23 14.87
C SER A 17 -20.76 14.46 15.82
N LEU A 18 -20.86 13.14 15.64
CA LEU A 18 -21.66 12.25 16.48
C LEU A 18 -21.02 11.98 17.85
N LEU A 19 -19.74 12.35 18.04
CA LEU A 19 -19.04 12.13 19.30
C LEU A 19 -19.47 13.18 20.34
N PRO A 20 -20.07 12.78 21.47
CA PRO A 20 -20.43 13.72 22.52
C PRO A 20 -19.20 14.44 23.09
N ALA A 21 -19.32 15.74 23.35
CA ALA A 21 -18.21 16.58 23.80
C ALA A 21 -17.51 16.05 25.06
N TYR A 22 -18.27 15.44 25.99
CA TYR A 22 -17.73 14.86 27.22
C TYR A 22 -16.86 13.61 27.01
N LEU A 23 -17.04 12.88 25.90
CA LEU A 23 -16.22 11.70 25.55
C LEU A 23 -15.00 12.05 24.70
N ARG A 24 -14.97 13.24 24.11
CA ARG A 24 -13.94 13.66 23.16
C ARG A 24 -12.52 13.45 23.69
N LEU A 25 -12.26 13.89 24.92
CA LEU A 25 -10.95 13.74 25.55
C LEU A 25 -10.57 12.27 25.79
N ASN A 26 -11.52 11.43 26.20
CA ASN A 26 -11.27 10.01 26.44
C ASN A 26 -10.95 9.27 25.14
N VAL A 27 -11.65 9.60 24.05
CA VAL A 27 -11.37 9.05 22.72
C VAL A 27 -9.99 9.48 22.23
N ILE A 28 -9.63 10.76 22.35
CA ILE A 28 -8.30 11.25 21.96
C ILE A 28 -7.20 10.53 22.74
N ARG A 29 -7.37 10.38 24.06
CA ARG A 29 -6.43 9.63 24.91
C ARG A 29 -6.29 8.17 24.50
N LEU A 30 -7.41 7.53 24.12
CA LEU A 30 -7.40 6.15 23.64
C LEU A 30 -6.63 6.03 22.33
N LEU A 31 -6.90 6.90 21.35
CA LEU A 31 -6.22 6.90 20.07
C LEU A 31 -4.71 7.20 20.24
N TYR A 32 -4.36 8.15 21.09
CA TYR A 32 -2.97 8.46 21.39
C TYR A 32 -2.24 7.29 22.07
N ARG A 33 -2.91 6.56 22.97
CA ARG A 33 -2.35 5.35 23.62
C ARG A 33 -1.99 4.28 22.59
N TYR A 34 -2.82 4.13 21.56
CA TYR A 34 -2.63 3.17 20.47
C TYR A 34 -2.07 3.80 19.19
N ARG A 35 -1.42 4.97 19.28
CA ARG A 35 -0.90 5.69 18.10
C ARG A 35 0.10 4.89 17.28
N HIS A 36 0.80 3.95 17.91
CA HIS A 36 1.73 3.02 17.27
C HIS A 36 1.04 1.97 16.38
N LEU A 37 -0.26 1.76 16.53
CA LEU A 37 -1.07 0.90 15.66
C LEU A 37 -1.64 1.65 14.46
N ASN A 38 -1.36 2.96 14.33
CA ASN A 38 -1.95 3.79 13.29
C ASN A 38 -1.32 3.49 11.92
N GLY A 39 -1.95 2.64 11.12
CA GLY A 39 -1.52 2.28 9.76
C GLY A 39 -1.80 3.34 8.69
N GLY A 40 -1.77 4.63 9.05
CA GLY A 40 -2.05 5.73 8.12
C GLY A 40 -0.95 6.03 7.10
N SER A 41 0.28 5.55 7.35
CA SER A 41 1.42 5.59 6.42
C SER A 41 2.13 4.24 6.41
N LEU A 42 2.80 3.91 5.30
CA LEU A 42 3.70 2.77 5.20
C LEU A 42 4.86 2.88 6.21
N ASP A 43 5.30 4.10 6.55
CA ASP A 43 6.33 4.33 7.58
C ASP A 43 5.92 3.81 8.96
N ASN A 44 4.62 3.74 9.23
CA ASN A 44 4.08 3.27 10.51
C ASN A 44 3.91 1.75 10.58
N LEU A 45 4.15 1.04 9.47
CA LEU A 45 4.01 -0.41 9.34
C LEU A 45 5.38 -1.01 9.01
N PRO A 46 6.28 -1.18 10.00
CA PRO A 46 7.58 -1.79 9.74
C PRO A 46 7.39 -3.20 9.19
N CYS A 47 8.13 -3.53 8.13
CA CYS A 47 8.17 -4.90 7.62
C CYS A 47 8.68 -5.82 8.73
N THR A 48 7.89 -6.84 9.11
CA THR A 48 8.28 -7.79 10.15
C THR A 48 8.75 -9.10 9.53
N ASP A 49 9.97 -9.54 9.83
CA ASP A 49 10.51 -10.83 9.37
C ASP A 49 9.94 -12.05 10.12
N LEU A 50 8.87 -11.86 10.90
CA LEU A 50 8.25 -12.91 11.71
C LEU A 50 7.75 -14.09 10.87
N LEU A 51 7.31 -13.82 9.63
CA LEU A 51 6.81 -14.81 8.70
C LEU A 51 7.38 -14.56 7.30
N VAL A 52 8.35 -15.38 6.90
CA VAL A 52 8.87 -15.38 5.52
C VAL A 52 8.06 -16.36 4.68
N HIS A 53 7.22 -15.83 3.79
CA HIS A 53 6.46 -16.66 2.85
C HIS A 53 7.38 -17.19 1.74
N LYS A 54 7.54 -18.51 1.65
CA LYS A 54 8.19 -19.18 0.51
C LYS A 54 7.15 -19.84 -0.38
N ALA A 55 7.04 -19.37 -1.62
CA ALA A 55 6.21 -20.01 -2.62
C ALA A 55 6.88 -21.30 -3.12
N SER A 56 6.22 -22.45 -2.90
CA SER A 56 6.69 -23.75 -3.43
C SER A 56 6.04 -24.01 -4.79
N LEU A 57 6.87 -24.18 -5.83
CA LEU A 57 6.40 -24.52 -7.16
C LEU A 57 6.26 -26.03 -7.32
N LYS A 58 5.29 -26.46 -8.14
CA LYS A 58 5.20 -27.88 -8.53
C LYS A 58 6.45 -28.27 -9.34
N PRO A 59 6.99 -29.50 -9.19
CA PRO A 59 8.11 -29.96 -9.98
C PRO A 59 7.88 -29.78 -11.49
N GLY A 60 8.88 -29.28 -12.21
CA GLY A 60 8.82 -29.04 -13.65
C GLY A 60 8.09 -27.75 -14.09
N THR A 61 7.61 -26.93 -13.16
CA THR A 61 6.98 -25.64 -13.50
C THR A 61 7.99 -24.71 -14.14
N ARG A 62 7.69 -24.24 -15.36
CA ARG A 62 8.54 -23.30 -16.09
C ARG A 62 8.14 -21.85 -15.77
N PRO A 63 9.09 -20.90 -15.81
CA PRO A 63 8.78 -19.49 -15.70
C PRO A 63 7.76 -19.03 -16.75
N HIS A 64 6.72 -18.33 -16.29
CA HIS A 64 5.78 -17.66 -17.16
C HIS A 64 6.23 -16.21 -17.40
N SER A 65 6.37 -15.84 -18.68
CA SER A 65 6.74 -14.48 -19.08
C SER A 65 5.85 -13.99 -20.20
N VAL A 66 5.07 -12.95 -19.91
CA VAL A 66 4.27 -12.26 -20.93
C VAL A 66 5.21 -11.46 -21.83
N LYS A 67 5.18 -11.73 -23.14
CA LYS A 67 6.08 -11.10 -24.13
C LYS A 67 5.89 -9.58 -24.27
N SER A 68 4.68 -9.08 -24.06
CA SER A 68 4.35 -7.67 -24.19
C SER A 68 3.40 -7.19 -23.10
N GLN A 69 3.79 -6.08 -22.46
CA GLN A 69 2.95 -5.36 -21.51
C GLN A 69 1.92 -4.52 -22.26
N LYS A 70 0.74 -4.35 -21.65
CA LYS A 70 -0.30 -3.47 -22.18
C LYS A 70 0.23 -2.03 -22.16
N ARG A 71 -0.06 -1.25 -23.20
CA ARG A 71 0.14 0.20 -23.15
C ARG A 71 -1.05 0.84 -22.42
N TYR A 72 -0.76 1.65 -21.41
CA TYR A 72 -1.78 2.34 -20.63
C TYR A 72 -1.95 3.76 -21.12
N SER A 73 -3.08 4.39 -20.79
CA SER A 73 -3.24 5.83 -21.00
C SER A 73 -2.27 6.60 -20.10
N PRO A 74 -1.95 7.86 -20.42
CA PRO A 74 -1.03 8.67 -19.62
C PRO A 74 -1.42 8.76 -18.13
N MET A 75 -2.71 8.88 -17.83
CA MET A 75 -3.21 8.95 -16.45
C MET A 75 -2.96 7.66 -15.67
N HIS A 76 -3.30 6.51 -16.27
CA HIS A 76 -3.02 5.20 -15.68
C HIS A 76 -1.51 4.98 -15.50
N GLU A 77 -0.69 5.43 -16.44
CA GLU A 77 0.77 5.34 -16.32
C GLU A 77 1.30 6.19 -15.17
N TRP A 78 0.77 7.40 -14.99
CA TRP A 78 1.11 8.26 -13.84
C TRP A 78 0.78 7.56 -12.51
N TRP A 79 -0.43 7.02 -12.37
CA TRP A 79 -0.84 6.29 -11.18
C TRP A 79 0.05 5.08 -10.90
N MET A 80 0.36 4.27 -11.91
CA MET A 80 1.27 3.13 -11.75
C MET A 80 2.67 3.58 -11.30
N ARG A 81 3.23 4.63 -11.91
CA ARG A 81 4.54 5.15 -11.51
C ARG A 81 4.53 5.63 -10.06
N LYS A 82 3.45 6.30 -9.64
CA LYS A 82 3.26 6.75 -8.26
C LYS A 82 3.21 5.56 -7.30
N LEU A 83 2.36 4.55 -7.56
CA LEU A 83 2.22 3.35 -6.73
C LEU A 83 3.53 2.55 -6.63
N ILE A 84 4.24 2.38 -7.75
CA ILE A 84 5.54 1.69 -7.77
C ILE A 84 6.56 2.47 -6.94
N LYS A 85 6.61 3.80 -7.08
CA LYS A 85 7.53 4.65 -6.31
C LYS A 85 7.23 4.54 -4.82
N GLU A 86 5.99 4.72 -4.41
CA GLU A 86 5.56 4.61 -3.00
C GLU A 86 5.85 3.21 -2.44
N GLY A 87 5.62 2.15 -3.23
CA GLY A 87 5.94 0.79 -2.82
C GLY A 87 7.45 0.51 -2.71
N ILE A 88 8.29 1.13 -3.53
CA ILE A 88 9.75 1.05 -3.39
C ILE A 88 10.21 1.83 -2.15
N GLU A 89 9.72 3.05 -1.95
CA GLU A 89 10.06 3.90 -0.80
C GLU A 89 9.60 3.24 0.52
N GLY A 90 8.43 2.59 0.52
CA GLY A 90 7.91 1.82 1.65
C GLY A 90 8.48 0.39 1.78
N GLY A 91 9.43 -0.03 0.93
CA GLY A 91 10.07 -1.34 1.01
C GLY A 91 9.18 -2.55 0.68
N ILE A 92 8.03 -2.33 0.03
CA ILE A 92 7.12 -3.39 -0.45
C ILE A 92 7.62 -3.97 -1.77
N TYR A 93 8.16 -3.12 -2.64
CA TYR A 93 8.69 -3.51 -3.94
C TYR A 93 10.20 -3.31 -4.00
N GLU A 94 10.86 -4.18 -4.73
CA GLU A 94 12.29 -4.07 -5.01
C GLU A 94 12.58 -4.35 -6.48
N SER A 95 13.67 -3.77 -6.97
CA SER A 95 14.17 -4.09 -8.31
C SER A 95 14.73 -5.50 -8.32
N THR A 96 14.29 -6.33 -9.27
CA THR A 96 14.85 -7.68 -9.46
C THR A 96 16.35 -7.67 -9.74
N LEU A 97 16.87 -6.60 -10.36
CA LEU A 97 18.30 -6.39 -10.53
C LEU A 97 19.02 -6.13 -9.21
N ALA A 98 18.40 -5.40 -8.30
CA ALA A 98 18.96 -5.15 -6.98
C ALA A 98 18.94 -6.41 -6.11
N ALA A 99 17.84 -7.18 -6.15
CA ALA A 99 17.65 -8.37 -5.34
C ALA A 99 18.45 -9.59 -5.84
N ASN A 100 18.44 -9.83 -7.16
CA ASN A 100 18.96 -11.07 -7.77
C ASN A 100 20.13 -10.83 -8.74
N GLY A 101 20.52 -9.58 -9.01
CA GLY A 101 21.56 -9.24 -9.99
C GLY A 101 21.14 -9.37 -11.46
N ALA A 102 19.90 -9.79 -11.74
CA ALA A 102 19.39 -10.03 -13.08
C ALA A 102 17.88 -9.74 -13.16
N LEU A 103 17.37 -9.52 -14.38
CA LEU A 103 15.93 -9.43 -14.61
C LEU A 103 15.26 -10.78 -14.35
N SER A 104 14.10 -10.74 -13.68
CA SER A 104 13.32 -11.95 -13.42
C SER A 104 12.90 -12.64 -14.73
N PRO A 105 13.02 -13.98 -14.83
CA PRO A 105 12.45 -14.74 -15.93
C PRO A 105 10.92 -14.83 -15.83
N TRP A 106 10.33 -14.44 -14.70
CA TRP A 106 8.89 -14.36 -14.48
C TRP A 106 8.39 -12.94 -14.76
N ASN A 107 7.39 -12.81 -15.61
CA ASN A 107 6.76 -11.54 -15.94
C ASN A 107 5.25 -11.73 -16.12
N ALA A 108 4.47 -11.11 -15.24
CA ALA A 108 3.02 -11.07 -15.32
C ALA A 108 2.56 -9.73 -15.92
N ARG A 109 1.37 -9.70 -16.51
CA ARG A 109 0.77 -8.45 -16.96
C ARG A 109 0.09 -7.76 -15.78
N VAL A 110 0.35 -6.47 -15.62
CA VAL A 110 -0.40 -5.65 -14.65
C VAL A 110 -1.85 -5.49 -15.15
N VAL A 111 -2.83 -5.75 -14.30
CA VAL A 111 -4.23 -5.51 -14.62
C VAL A 111 -4.70 -4.41 -13.68
N LEU A 112 -5.17 -3.29 -14.25
CA LEU A 112 -5.73 -2.19 -13.48
C LEU A 112 -7.23 -2.40 -13.33
N VAL A 113 -7.71 -2.26 -12.11
CA VAL A 113 -9.12 -2.40 -11.74
C VAL A 113 -9.56 -1.08 -11.10
N PRO A 114 -10.76 -0.56 -11.43
CA PRO A 114 -11.32 0.58 -10.72
C PRO A 114 -11.34 0.33 -9.22
N LYS A 115 -10.97 1.34 -8.43
CA LYS A 115 -10.97 1.26 -6.97
C LYS A 115 -12.38 1.22 -6.38
N GLU A 116 -13.30 1.94 -7.01
CA GLU A 116 -14.72 1.98 -6.67
C GLU A 116 -15.54 1.48 -7.86
N VAL A 117 -16.71 0.89 -7.58
CA VAL A 117 -17.62 0.33 -8.60
C VAL A 117 -18.12 1.42 -9.56
N ASP A 118 -18.36 2.62 -9.04
CA ASP A 118 -18.83 3.79 -9.78
C ASP A 118 -17.74 4.88 -9.93
N GLY A 119 -16.47 4.50 -9.81
CA GLY A 119 -15.33 5.42 -9.89
C GLY A 119 -15.14 6.03 -11.27
N SER A 120 -14.53 7.22 -11.32
CA SER A 120 -14.08 7.83 -12.56
C SER A 120 -12.95 6.98 -13.19
N PRO A 121 -12.87 6.90 -14.53
CA PRO A 121 -11.73 6.28 -15.21
C PRO A 121 -10.37 6.90 -14.87
N ASP A 122 -10.35 8.12 -14.34
CA ASP A 122 -9.14 8.84 -13.94
C ASP A 122 -8.79 8.67 -12.44
N ASP A 123 -9.65 7.99 -11.67
CA ASP A 123 -9.41 7.71 -10.27
C ASP A 123 -8.25 6.72 -10.09
N GLU A 124 -7.68 6.72 -8.88
CA GLU A 124 -6.62 5.80 -8.49
C GLU A 124 -7.04 4.33 -8.75
N PRO A 125 -6.35 3.59 -9.62
CA PRO A 125 -6.67 2.19 -9.88
C PRO A 125 -6.00 1.26 -8.85
N ARG A 126 -6.58 0.07 -8.65
CA ARG A 126 -5.90 -1.01 -7.92
C ARG A 126 -5.27 -1.99 -8.90
N PRO A 127 -4.04 -2.47 -8.63
CA PRO A 127 -3.54 -3.65 -9.31
C PRO A 127 -4.41 -4.85 -8.91
N ALA A 128 -4.91 -5.60 -9.90
CA ALA A 128 -5.70 -6.79 -9.64
C ALA A 128 -4.85 -7.79 -8.85
N SER A 129 -5.35 -8.24 -7.71
CA SER A 129 -4.81 -9.41 -7.02
C SER A 129 -5.05 -10.62 -7.92
N SER A 130 -3.97 -11.17 -8.48
CA SER A 130 -4.03 -12.46 -9.16
C SER A 130 -4.22 -13.52 -8.07
N ILE A 131 -5.41 -14.11 -7.98
CA ILE A 131 -5.69 -15.28 -7.15
C ILE A 131 -5.18 -16.52 -7.89
#